data_AF-A0A3D3M7S2-F1
#
_entry.id   AF-A0A3D3M7S2-F1
#
_cell.length_a   1.000
_cell.length_b   1.000
_cell.length_c   1.000
_cell.angle_alpha   90.00
_cell.angle_beta   90.00
_cell.angle_gamma   90.00
#
_symmetry.space_group_name_H-M   'P 1'
#
loop_
_entity.id
_entity.type
_entity.pdbx_description
1 polymer ?
#
loop_
_entity_poly.entity_id
_entity_poly.type
_entity_poly.pdbx_seq_one_letter_code
_entity_poly.pdbx_strand_id
1 'polypeptide(L)' 'MDSLWLIIIFGAILAGFVQGLSGSNFGLVAMALWAWAVPPALTGPLVVCGSLTGQLLA' A
#
# COMPACT_ATOMS: atom_id res chain seq x y z
N MET A 1 -19.42 -5.30 -1.06
CA MET A 1 -17.96 -5.20 -0.85
C MET A 1 -17.76 -4.27 0.32
N ASP A 2 -17.14 -4.75 1.39
CA ASP A 2 -16.94 -3.99 2.63
C ASP A 2 -16.10 -2.74 2.35
N SER A 3 -16.45 -1.60 2.95
CA SER A 3 -15.79 -0.30 2.71
C SER A 3 -14.26 -0.35 2.91
N LEU A 4 -13.78 -1.29 3.71
CA LEU A 4 -12.36 -1.53 3.98
C LEU A 4 -11.59 -2.00 2.74
N TRP A 5 -12.20 -2.85 1.90
CA TRP A 5 -11.57 -3.32 0.65
C TRP A 5 -11.33 -2.18 -0.33
N LEU A 6 -12.26 -1.23 -0.42
CA LEU A 6 -12.09 -0.04 -1.25
C LEU A 6 -10.89 0.80 -0.81
N ILE A 7 -10.72 0.99 0.51
CA ILE A 7 -9.60 1.73 1.09
C ILE A 7 -8.26 1.01 0.82
N ILE A 8 -8.23 -0.32 0.95
CA ILE A 8 -7.04 -1.11 0.64
C ILE A 8 -6.64 -0.93 -0.82
N ILE A 9 -7.56 -1.16 -1.75
CA ILE A 9 -7.29 -1.10 -3.19
C ILE A 9 -6.84 0.31 -3.58
N PHE A 10 -7.53 1.35 -3.09
CA PHE A 10 -7.19 2.73 -3.39
C PHE A 10 -5.78 3.09 -2.88
N GLY A 11 -5.44 2.69 -1.65
CA GLY A 11 -4.11 2.90 -1.10
C GLY A 11 -3.00 2.17 -1.87
N ALA A 12 -3.26 0.92 -2.30
CA ALA A 12 -2.32 0.16 -3.10
C ALA A 12 -2.05 0.78 -4.48
N ILE A 13 -3.09 1.32 -5.14
CA ILE A 13 -2.95 1.98 -6.44
C ILE A 13 -2.06 3.22 -6.32
N LEU A 14 -2.35 4.10 -5.35
CA LEU A 14 -1.56 5.33 -5.15
C LEU A 14 -0.12 5.02 -4.72
N ALA A 15 0.05 4.06 -3.83
CA ALA A 15 1.37 3.62 -3.40
C ALA A 15 2.19 3.00 -4.55
N GLY A 16 1.55 2.17 -5.39
CA GLY A 16 2.17 1.58 -6.58
C GLY A 16 2.58 2.62 -7.61
N PHE A 17 1.77 3.65 -7.82
CA PHE A 17 2.10 4.76 -8.71
C PHE A 17 3.35 5.53 -8.24
N VAL A 18 3.40 5.90 -6.95
CA VAL A 18 4.56 6.62 -6.39
C VAL A 18 5.81 5.74 -6.34
N GLN A 19 5.64 4.45 -6.07
CA GLN A 19 6.70 3.45 -6.14
C GLN A 19 7.28 3.31 -7.56
N GLY A 20 6.46 3.35 -8.61
CA GLY A 20 6.93 3.34 -10.00
C GLY A 20 7.67 4.61 -10.43
N LEU A 21 7.37 5.76 -9.81
CA LEU A 21 8.09 7.02 -10.06
C LEU A 21 9.44 7.10 -9.33
N SER A 22 9.47 6.68 -8.05
CA SER A 22 10.62 6.89 -7.16
C SER A 22 11.43 5.63 -6.84
N GLY A 23 10.93 4.45 -7.17
CA GLY A 23 11.62 3.17 -6.98
C GLY A 23 11.58 2.57 -5.57
N SER A 24 11.09 3.24 -4.50
CA SER A 24 11.06 2.64 -3.14
C SER A 24 10.02 3.19 -2.14
N ASN A 25 9.08 4.04 -2.55
CA ASN A 25 8.22 4.79 -1.62
C ASN A 25 6.85 4.14 -1.33
N PHE A 26 6.60 2.90 -1.77
CA PHE A 26 5.30 2.23 -1.59
C PHE A 26 4.84 2.25 -0.13
N GLY A 27 5.68 1.79 0.80
CA GLY A 27 5.31 1.64 2.19
C GLY A 27 4.94 2.95 2.89
N LEU A 28 5.62 4.06 2.55
CA LEU A 28 5.31 5.38 3.11
C LEU A 28 3.93 5.87 2.66
N VAL A 29 3.62 5.72 1.37
CA VAL A 29 2.34 6.17 0.81
C VAL A 29 1.19 5.26 1.25
N ALA A 30 1.41 3.95 1.26
CA ALA A 30 0.42 2.98 1.71
C ALA A 30 0.07 3.18 3.19
N MET A 31 1.07 3.37 4.05
CA MET A 31 0.84 3.62 5.49
C MET A 31 0.17 4.97 5.75
N ALA A 32 0.49 6.02 4.99
CA ALA A 32 -0.18 7.32 5.13
C ALA A 32 -1.70 7.22 4.92
N LEU A 33 -2.16 6.30 4.06
CA LEU A 33 -3.57 6.05 3.78
C LEU A 33 -4.18 5.01 4.72
N TRP A 34 -3.47 3.91 4.97
CA TRP A 34 -4.00 2.77 5.72
C TRP A 34 -3.94 2.94 7.24
N ALA A 35 -3.10 3.83 7.78
CA ALA A 35 -2.96 4.05 9.22
C ALA A 35 -4.29 4.41 9.92
N TRP A 36 -5.24 5.00 9.21
CA TRP A 36 -6.47 5.54 9.78
C TRP A 36 -7.66 4.56 9.74
N ALA A 37 -7.64 3.60 8.81
CA ALA A 37 -8.83 2.81 8.49
C ALA A 37 -8.58 1.30 8.36
N VAL A 38 -7.32 0.86 8.29
CA VAL A 38 -6.97 -0.56 8.18
C VAL A 38 -6.43 -1.06 9.53
N PRO A 39 -6.93 -2.20 10.05
CA PRO A 39 -6.42 -2.80 11.27
C PRO A 39 -4.90 -3.06 11.19
N PRO A 40 -4.11 -2.71 12.23
CA PRO A 40 -2.64 -2.79 12.20
C PRO A 40 -2.11 -4.20 11.93
N ALA A 41 -2.86 -5.23 12.34
CA ALA A 41 -2.54 -6.63 12.08
C ALA A 41 -2.54 -6.99 10.57
N LEU A 42 -3.29 -6.25 9.75
CA LEU A 42 -3.36 -6.45 8.29
C LEU A 42 -2.39 -5.52 7.54
N THR A 43 -2.18 -4.31 8.06
CA THR A 43 -1.38 -3.29 7.39
C THR A 43 0.08 -3.68 7.24
N GLY A 44 0.68 -4.31 8.25
CA GLY A 44 2.07 -4.76 8.21
C GLY A 44 2.37 -5.72 7.04
N PRO A 45 1.68 -6.87 6.95
CA PRO A 45 1.83 -7.80 5.83
C PRO A 45 1.54 -7.17 4.47
N LEU A 46 0.48 -6.37 4.35
CA LEU A 46 0.12 -5.72 3.09
C LEU A 46 1.22 -4.77 2.59
N VAL A 47 1.82 -3.99 3.48
CA VAL A 47 2.91 -3.07 3.13
C VAL A 47 4.15 -3.85 2.68
N VAL A 48 4.51 -4.93 3.38
CA VAL A 48 5.66 -5.76 3.01
C VAL A 48 5.43 -6.42 1.64
N CYS A 49 4.29 -7.09 1.45
CA CYS A 49 3.95 -7.73 0.17
C CYS A 49 3.85 -6.72 -0.97
N GLY A 50 3.21 -5.57 -0.74
CA GLY A 50 3.07 -4.51 -1.74
C GLY A 50 4.41 -3.87 -2.10
N SER A 51 5.28 -3.63 -1.11
CA SER A 51 6.62 -3.06 -1.34
C SER A 51 7.54 -4.05 -2.06
N LEU A 52 7.47 -5.35 -1.75
CA LEU A 52 8.21 -6.39 -2.46
C LEU A 52 7.73 -6.52 -3.92
N THR A 53 6.41 -6.54 -4.11
CA THR A 53 5.82 -6.60 -5.46
C THR A 53 6.21 -5.37 -6.27
N GLY A 54 6.14 -4.18 -5.67
CA GLY A 54 6.55 -2.93 -6.30
C GLY A 54 8.04 -2.89 -6.66
N GLN A 55 8.92 -3.44 -5.84
CA GLN A 55 10.35 -3.56 -6.15
C GLN A 55 10.65 -4.60 -7.23
N LEU A 56 9.82 -5.63 -7.39
CA LEU A 56 9.96 -6.61 -8.47
C LEU A 56 9.49 -6.06 -9.82
N LEU A 57 8.57 -5.08 -9.82
CA LEU A 57 8.00 -4.49 -11.03
C LEU A 57 8.68 -3.17 -11.47
N ALA A 58 9.29 -2.43 -10.53
CA ALA A 58 10.00 -1.17 -10.80
C ALA A 58 11.37 -1.41 -11.43
#